data_AF-A0A950LBA0-F1
#
_entry.id   AF-A0A950LBA0-F1
#
_cell.length_a   1.000
_cell.length_b   1.000
_cell.length_c   1.000
_cell.angle_alpha   90.00
_cell.angle_beta   90.00
_cell.angle_gamma   90.00
#
_symmetry.space_group_name_H-M   'P 1'
#
loop_
_entity.id
_entity.type
_entity.pdbx_description
1 polymer ?
#
loop_
_entity_poly.entity_id
_entity_poly.type
_entity_poly.pdbx_seq_one_letter_code
_entity_poly.pdbx_strand_id
1 'polypeptide(L)'
;QVKVPLVVDAGIGTASDAAIAMEIGCDAVLLNSSLAHAGLRVRMARAMRLAVEAGRLAHLAGRMPRRMGADPSSPLTGLIR
;
A
#
# COMPACT_ATOMS: atom_id res chain seq x y z
N GLN A 1 -6.67 -18.15 -1.06
CA GLN A 1 -5.25 -17.75 -0.88
C GLN A 1 -4.35 -18.84 -1.44
N VAL A 2 -3.28 -18.45 -2.13
CA VAL A 2 -2.26 -19.38 -2.59
C VAL A 2 -1.38 -19.76 -1.39
N LYS A 3 -0.91 -21.01 -1.31
CA LYS A 3 -0.11 -21.52 -0.16
C LYS A 3 1.38 -21.18 -0.24
N VAL A 4 1.82 -20.48 -1.28
CA VAL A 4 3.21 -20.10 -1.50
C VAL A 4 3.36 -18.59 -1.48
N PRO A 5 4.54 -18.05 -1.11
CA PRO A 5 4.79 -16.62 -1.12
C PRO A 5 4.57 -16.00 -2.51
N LEU A 6 3.84 -14.89 -2.57
CA LEU A 6 3.59 -14.12 -3.78
C LEU A 6 4.48 -12.88 -3.79
N VAL A 7 5.38 -12.81 -4.78
CA VAL A 7 6.27 -11.67 -5.00
C VAL A 7 5.83 -10.92 -6.25
N VAL A 8 5.60 -9.61 -6.13
CA VAL A 8 5.38 -8.74 -7.29
C VAL A 8 6.72 -8.33 -7.86
N ASP A 9 6.94 -8.62 -9.14
CA ASP A 9 8.12 -8.22 -9.89
C ASP A 9 7.72 -7.42 -11.13
N ALA A 10 8.56 -6.45 -11.50
CA ALA A 10 8.36 -5.48 -12.56
C ALA A 10 7.13 -4.56 -12.40
N GLY A 11 7.08 -3.48 -13.17
CA GLY A 11 5.93 -2.54 -13.19
C GLY A 11 5.82 -1.58 -12.01
N ILE A 12 6.61 -1.74 -10.94
CA ILE A 12 6.66 -0.77 -9.83
C ILE A 12 7.50 0.44 -10.26
N GLY A 13 6.83 1.56 -10.51
CA GLY A 13 7.47 2.81 -10.93
C GLY A 13 7.81 3.73 -9.76
N THR A 14 6.98 3.72 -8.71
CA THR A 14 7.14 4.58 -7.53
C THR A 14 6.68 3.92 -6.23
N ALA A 15 6.84 4.62 -5.12
CA ALA A 15 6.51 4.14 -3.78
C ALA A 15 5.03 3.75 -3.62
N SER A 16 4.09 4.47 -4.23
CA SER A 16 2.66 4.13 -4.14
C SER A 16 2.32 2.77 -4.74
N ASP A 17 3.01 2.36 -5.81
CA ASP A 17 2.77 1.07 -6.46
C ASP A 17 3.19 -0.07 -5.52
N ALA A 18 4.34 0.09 -4.86
CA ALA A 18 4.82 -0.86 -3.86
C ALA A 18 3.86 -0.95 -2.66
N ALA A 19 3.34 0.18 -2.19
CA ALA A 19 2.34 0.19 -1.11
C ALA A 19 1.08 -0.59 -1.51
N ILE A 20 0.55 -0.35 -2.71
CA ILE A 20 -0.64 -1.03 -3.24
C ILE A 20 -0.41 -2.54 -3.32
N ALA A 21 0.74 -2.98 -3.84
CA ALA A 21 1.09 -4.40 -3.90
C ALA A 21 1.05 -5.06 -2.52
N MET A 22 1.59 -4.38 -1.50
CA MET A 22 1.54 -4.91 -0.14
C MET A 22 0.13 -4.87 0.46
N GLU A 23 -0.67 -3.83 0.18
CA GLU A 23 -2.06 -3.70 0.66
C GLU A 23 -2.97 -4.84 0.15
N ILE A 24 -2.79 -5.27 -1.09
CA ILE A 24 -3.57 -6.38 -1.69
C ILE A 24 -3.13 -7.76 -1.18
N GLY A 25 -2.09 -7.83 -0.35
CA GLY A 25 -1.67 -9.04 0.34
C GLY A 25 -0.51 -9.79 -0.30
N CYS A 26 0.30 -9.13 -1.13
CA CYS A 26 1.57 -9.71 -1.58
C CYS A 26 2.55 -9.83 -0.40
N ASP A 27 3.45 -10.80 -0.49
CA ASP A 27 4.43 -11.09 0.56
C ASP A 27 5.70 -10.25 0.41
N ALA A 28 6.05 -9.91 -0.84
CA ALA A 28 7.18 -9.04 -1.13
C ALA A 28 7.03 -8.32 -2.48
N VAL A 29 7.89 -7.32 -2.69
CA VAL A 29 8.09 -6.65 -3.97
C VAL A 29 9.56 -6.74 -4.38
N LEU A 30 9.81 -7.04 -5.64
CA LEU A 30 11.13 -7.01 -6.27
C LEU A 30 11.19 -5.83 -7.23
N LEU A 31 12.24 -5.02 -7.11
CA LEU A 31 12.38 -3.77 -7.85
C LEU A 31 13.83 -3.50 -8.26
N ASN A 32 14.00 -2.98 -9.47
CA ASN A 32 15.30 -2.61 -10.05
C ASN A 32 15.20 -1.27 -10.79
N SER A 33 14.47 -1.24 -11.90
CA SER A 33 14.41 -0.09 -12.81
C SER A 33 13.96 1.21 -12.12
N SER A 34 13.02 1.15 -11.18
CA SER A 34 12.56 2.32 -10.43
C SER A 34 13.64 2.93 -9.53
N LEU A 35 14.60 2.13 -9.04
CA LEU A 35 15.79 2.64 -8.35
C LEU A 35 16.88 3.07 -9.33
N ALA A 36 17.14 2.28 -10.37
CA ALA A 36 18.21 2.54 -11.32
C ALA A 36 18.02 3.89 -12.05
N HIS A 37 16.78 4.19 -12.43
CA HIS A 37 16.39 5.39 -13.17
C HIS A 37 15.90 6.55 -12.28
N ALA A 38 15.85 6.38 -10.96
CA ALA A 38 15.50 7.49 -10.07
C ALA A 38 16.58 8.57 -10.07
N GLY A 39 16.17 9.84 -10.17
CA GLY A 39 17.10 10.97 -10.07
C GLY A 39 17.86 11.00 -8.75
N LEU A 40 17.23 10.59 -7.64
CA LEU A 40 17.85 10.47 -6.32
C LEU A 40 17.64 9.07 -5.74
N ARG A 41 18.53 8.14 -6.12
CA ARG A 41 18.41 6.69 -5.80
C ARG A 41 18.26 6.39 -4.32
N VAL A 42 19.08 7.00 -3.45
CA VAL A 42 19.03 6.77 -2.00
C VAL A 42 17.69 7.24 -1.42
N ARG A 43 17.18 8.38 -1.89
CA ARG A 43 15.85 8.87 -1.47
C ARG A 43 14.74 7.95 -1.94
N MET A 44 14.82 7.46 -3.19
CA MET A 44 13.83 6.50 -3.72
C MET A 44 13.89 5.17 -2.98
N ALA A 45 15.08 4.65 -2.65
CA ALA A 45 15.23 3.43 -1.85
C ALA A 45 14.57 3.56 -0.47
N ARG A 46 14.78 4.70 0.20
CA ARG A 46 14.09 4.99 1.45
C ARG A 46 12.57 5.07 1.28
N ALA A 47 12.09 5.72 0.22
CA ALA A 47 10.66 5.82 -0.07
C ALA A 47 10.02 4.44 -0.32
N MET A 48 10.68 3.59 -1.13
CA MET A 48 10.24 2.22 -1.41
C MET A 48 10.17 1.38 -0.14
N ARG A 49 11.19 1.45 0.73
CA ARG A 49 11.18 0.72 2.01
C ARG A 49 9.98 1.11 2.87
N LEU A 50 9.75 2.41 3.03
CA LEU A 50 8.64 2.93 3.84
C LEU A 50 7.29 2.54 3.25
N ALA A 51 7.15 2.53 1.92
CA ALA A 51 5.93 2.11 1.26
C ALA A 51 5.61 0.62 1.47
N VAL A 52 6.63 -0.24 1.41
CA VAL A 52 6.46 -1.68 1.66
C VAL A 52 6.04 -1.92 3.11
N GLU A 53 6.72 -1.29 4.07
CA GLU A 53 6.38 -1.36 5.50
C GLU A 53 4.95 -0.86 5.74
N ALA A 54 4.60 0.32 5.22
CA ALA A 54 3.29 0.92 5.38
C ALA A 54 2.18 0.07 4.76
N GLY A 55 2.36 -0.40 3.53
CA GLY A 55 1.36 -1.21 2.84
C GLY A 55 1.15 -2.57 3.51
N ARG A 56 2.22 -3.20 4.03
CA ARG A 56 2.10 -4.45 4.79
C ARG A 56 1.35 -4.24 6.11
N LEU A 57 1.65 -3.16 6.82
CA LEU A 57 0.92 -2.80 8.04
C LEU A 57 -0.56 -2.51 7.74
N ALA A 58 -0.86 -1.80 6.64
CA ALA A 58 -2.23 -1.52 6.22
C ALA A 58 -3.01 -2.80 5.86
N HIS A 59 -2.37 -3.77 5.21
CA HIS A 59 -2.96 -5.09 4.95
C HIS A 59 -3.33 -5.81 6.25
N LEU A 60 -2.38 -5.87 7.20
CA LEU A 60 -2.57 -6.54 8.49
C LEU A 60 -3.59 -5.82 9.40
N ALA A 61 -3.66 -4.50 9.31
CA ALA A 61 -4.61 -3.70 10.10
C ALA A 61 -6.05 -3.84 9.61
N GLY A 62 -6.27 -4.25 8.36
CA GLY A 62 -7.59 -4.30 7.75
C GLY A 62 -8.11 -2.91 7.40
N ARG A 63 -7.91 -2.48 6.15
CA ARG A 63 -8.40 -1.18 5.67
C ARG A 63 -9.92 -1.04 5.79
N MET A 64 -10.40 0.18 6.02
CA MET A 64 -11.83 0.49 5.96
C MET A 64 -12.42 0.12 4.59
N PRO A 65 -13.66 -0.41 4.53
CA PRO A 65 -14.35 -0.68 3.27
C PRO A 65 -14.47 0.58 2.41
N ARG A 66 -14.26 0.45 1.10
CA ARG A 66 -14.56 1.55 0.17
C ARG A 66 -16.06 1.70 0.05
N ARG A 67 -16.59 2.86 0.42
CA ARG A 67 -17.99 3.25 0.16
C ARG A 67 -18.02 4.03 -1.15
N MET A 68 -18.97 3.69 -2.03
CA MET A 68 -19.19 4.41 -3.30
C MET A 68 -20.06 5.67 -3.11
N GLY A 69 -20.58 5.90 -1.90
CA GLY A 69 -21.34 7.08 -1.51
C GLY A 69 -20.77 7.72 -0.24
N ALA A 70 -21.00 9.02 -0.07
CA ALA A 70 -20.63 9.77 1.12
C ALA A 70 -21.67 9.57 2.22
N ASP A 71 -21.57 8.46 2.95
CA ASP A 71 -22.32 8.25 4.19
C ASP A 71 -21.39 8.57 5.37
N PRO A 72 -21.70 9.59 6.20
CA PRO A 72 -20.85 10.00 7.30
C PRO A 72 -20.43 8.80 8.17
N SER A 73 -19.15 8.69 8.51
CA SER A 73 -18.68 7.66 9.44
C SER A 73 -19.22 7.85 10.86
N SER A 74 -19.73 9.04 11.16
CA SER A 74 -20.35 9.43 12.41
C SER A 74 -21.84 9.67 12.17
N PRO A 75 -22.73 8.74 12.53
CA PRO A 75 -24.16 8.95 12.32
C PRO A 75 -24.66 10.06 13.25
N LEU A 76 -25.54 10.93 12.73
CA LEU A 76 -26.18 12.01 13.50
C LEU A 76 -27.15 11.49 14.59
N THR A 77 -27.39 10.18 14.65
CA THR A 77 -28.18 9.52 15.69
C THR A 77 -27.42 9.55 17.02
N GLY A 78 -27.76 10.52 17.86
CA GLY A 78 -27.12 10.73 19.16
C GLY A 78 -27.01 12.20 19.57
N LEU A 79 -27.31 13.15 18.68
CA LEU A 79 -27.51 14.55 19.09
C LEU A 79 -28.82 14.64 19.89
N ILE A 80 -28.70 14.48 21.21
CA ILE A 80 -29.69 14.94 22.17
C ILE A 80 -29.78 16.46 21.98
N ARG A 81 -30.97 16.94 21.65
CA ARG A 81 -31.32 18.37 21.65
C ARG A 81 -31.48 18.87 23.08
#